data_AF-A0A414XM84-F1
#
_entry.id   AF-A0A414XM84-F1
#
_cell.length_a   1.000
_cell.length_b   1.000
_cell.length_c   1.000
_cell.angle_alpha   90.00
_cell.angle_beta   90.00
_cell.angle_gamma   90.00
#
_symmetry.space_group_name_H-M   'P 1'
#
loop_
_entity.id
_entity.type
_entity.pdbx_description
1 polymer ?
#
loop_
_entity_poly.entity_id
_entity_poly.type
_entity_poly.pdbx_seq_one_letter_code
_entity_poly.pdbx_strand_id
1 'polypeptide(L)'
;MEAVDFLDMEQGDRIGHGTAAGIEPSLWMNRMGKTVKMRKGEWLDDLIVAYHLISGNENKYDDLIHLLPKLHNLIVDLHKEIYGTFNSIKEMTDAWAFRKYDGDILRGYTHIDKFDFAEMEKVTRMFEENTAAKRLYQEYHFDTRVKEEYDRLCDVDIEKGLFTAENLYHIQKLVLNKIAMKGVALEVLLTSNTAISFYRESKEHHLEKWLGDDLDEDGMLTPSIVVGSDDPGIFMTNIYIEYARIATYLEQKGYGYTERMHILEDLIKNGEYFKFGG
;
A
#
# COMPACT_ATOMS: atom_id res chain seq x y z
N MET A 1 -1.02 2.70 0.56
CA MET A 1 -0.90 3.86 1.46
C MET A 1 -0.71 5.12 0.65
N GLU A 2 0.45 5.33 0.03
CA GLU A 2 0.74 6.52 -0.80
C GLU A 2 -0.30 6.74 -1.90
N ALA A 3 -0.68 5.70 -2.66
CA ALA A 3 -1.71 5.84 -3.70
C ALA A 3 -3.01 6.46 -3.16
N VAL A 4 -3.47 6.02 -1.99
CA VAL A 4 -4.70 6.53 -1.37
C VAL A 4 -4.52 7.96 -0.86
N ASP A 5 -3.42 8.22 -0.15
CA ASP A 5 -3.23 9.51 0.53
C ASP A 5 -2.74 10.62 -0.40
N PHE A 6 -1.90 10.29 -1.38
CA PHE A 6 -1.22 11.28 -2.25
C PHE A 6 -2.04 11.60 -3.50
N LEU A 7 -2.84 10.65 -3.99
CA LEU A 7 -3.78 10.90 -5.09
C LEU A 7 -5.17 11.32 -4.59
N ASP A 8 -5.33 11.52 -3.28
CA ASP A 8 -6.62 11.83 -2.64
C ASP A 8 -7.73 10.90 -3.10
N MET A 9 -7.49 9.59 -3.02
CA MET A 9 -8.51 8.61 -3.41
C MET A 9 -9.69 8.66 -2.43
N GLU A 10 -10.88 8.67 -2.99
CA GLU A 10 -12.16 8.81 -2.29
C GLU A 10 -13.13 7.69 -2.67
N GLN A 11 -14.34 7.79 -2.13
CA GLN A 11 -15.41 6.86 -2.41
C GLN A 11 -15.71 6.79 -3.90
N GLY A 12 -15.64 5.59 -4.46
CA GLY A 12 -15.84 5.33 -5.89
C GLY A 12 -14.54 5.11 -6.68
N ASP A 13 -13.38 5.44 -6.10
CA ASP A 13 -12.09 5.14 -6.72
C ASP A 13 -11.72 3.66 -6.58
N ARG A 14 -10.72 3.25 -7.37
CA ARG A 14 -10.28 1.84 -7.49
C ARG A 14 -8.77 1.73 -7.50
N ILE A 15 -8.23 0.73 -6.80
CA ILE A 15 -6.81 0.37 -6.81
C ILE A 15 -6.62 -0.96 -7.53
N GLY A 16 -5.84 -0.93 -8.61
CA GLY A 16 -5.44 -2.12 -9.36
C GLY A 16 -4.43 -3.00 -8.61
N HIS A 17 -4.44 -4.31 -8.93
CA HIS A 17 -3.56 -5.38 -8.42
C HIS A 17 -3.64 -5.66 -6.92
N GLY A 18 -3.39 -4.66 -6.07
CA GLY A 18 -3.39 -4.74 -4.60
C GLY A 18 -2.55 -5.87 -3.98
N THR A 19 -1.67 -6.51 -4.75
CA THR A 19 -1.08 -7.81 -4.39
C THR A 19 -0.39 -7.78 -3.03
N ALA A 20 0.39 -6.73 -2.73
CA ALA A 20 1.09 -6.60 -1.45
C ALA A 20 0.14 -6.54 -0.25
N ALA A 21 -1.09 -6.04 -0.44
CA ALA A 21 -2.13 -5.97 0.60
C ALA A 21 -2.92 -7.27 0.77
N GLY A 22 -2.74 -8.27 -0.10
CA GLY A 22 -3.51 -9.52 -0.06
C GLY A 22 -2.69 -10.81 -0.03
N ILE A 23 -1.49 -10.81 -0.64
CA ILE A 23 -0.69 -12.02 -0.78
C ILE A 23 -0.38 -12.65 0.58
N GLU A 24 -0.50 -13.98 0.68
CA GLU A 24 -0.12 -14.73 1.86
C GLU A 24 1.35 -14.44 2.23
N PRO A 25 1.63 -13.81 3.39
CA PRO A 25 2.99 -13.41 3.72
C PRO A 25 3.96 -14.57 3.76
N SER A 26 3.53 -15.72 4.31
CA SER A 26 4.38 -16.92 4.35
C SER A 26 4.71 -17.44 2.93
N LEU A 27 3.76 -17.38 2.01
CA LEU A 27 3.98 -17.73 0.60
C LEU A 27 4.98 -16.79 -0.07
N TRP A 28 4.83 -15.47 0.16
CA TRP A 28 5.74 -14.46 -0.37
C TRP A 28 7.16 -14.62 0.19
N MET A 29 7.31 -14.71 1.51
CA MET A 29 8.62 -14.86 2.19
C MET A 29 9.37 -16.10 1.69
N ASN A 30 8.66 -17.23 1.53
CA ASN A 30 9.25 -18.47 1.02
C ASN A 30 9.74 -18.37 -0.44
N ARG A 31 9.26 -17.40 -1.22
CA ARG A 31 9.56 -17.25 -2.66
C ARG A 31 10.54 -16.13 -2.96
N MET A 32 10.55 -15.06 -2.17
CA MET A 32 11.50 -13.94 -2.32
C MET A 32 12.95 -14.37 -2.11
N GLY A 33 13.17 -15.37 -1.25
CA GLY A 33 14.49 -15.77 -0.78
C GLY A 33 14.82 -15.16 0.58
N LYS A 34 16.08 -15.34 1.02
CA LYS A 34 16.51 -14.97 2.38
C LYS A 34 16.71 -13.47 2.56
N THR A 35 17.17 -12.80 1.52
CA THR A 35 17.49 -11.37 1.53
C THR A 35 17.00 -10.72 0.25
N VAL A 36 16.58 -9.46 0.36
CA VAL A 36 16.19 -8.62 -0.76
C VAL A 36 17.12 -7.42 -0.82
N LYS A 37 17.58 -7.10 -2.03
CA LYS A 37 18.31 -5.85 -2.28
C LYS A 37 17.33 -4.76 -2.65
N MET A 38 17.36 -3.67 -1.91
CA MET A 38 16.57 -2.47 -2.20
C MET A 38 17.36 -1.21 -1.84
N ARG A 39 16.87 -0.05 -2.27
CA ARG A 39 17.51 1.22 -1.89
C ARG A 39 17.31 1.47 -0.40
N LYS A 40 18.32 1.99 0.29
CA LYS A 40 18.24 2.37 1.71
C LYS A 40 17.06 3.30 1.98
N GLY A 41 16.84 4.22 1.06
CA GLY A 41 15.75 5.18 1.12
C GLY A 41 14.35 4.55 1.02
N GLU A 42 14.15 3.66 0.05
CA GLU A 42 12.89 2.92 -0.09
C GLU A 42 12.61 2.10 1.18
N TRP A 43 13.66 1.48 1.75
CA TRP A 43 13.52 0.74 2.99
C TRP A 43 13.17 1.63 4.18
N LEU A 44 13.81 2.80 4.30
CA LEU A 44 13.46 3.79 5.31
C LEU A 44 12.00 4.23 5.17
N ASP A 45 11.53 4.49 3.95
CA ASP A 45 10.14 4.90 3.69
C ASP A 45 9.15 3.79 4.08
N ASP A 46 9.41 2.54 3.70
CA ASP A 46 8.60 1.38 4.11
C ASP A 46 8.49 1.27 5.64
N LEU A 47 9.61 1.46 6.36
CA LEU A 47 9.65 1.43 7.82
C LEU A 47 8.88 2.59 8.45
N ILE A 48 8.97 3.80 7.89
CA ILE A 48 8.21 4.97 8.34
C ILE A 48 6.71 4.72 8.16
N VAL A 49 6.30 4.17 7.02
CA VAL A 49 4.89 3.83 6.75
C VAL A 49 4.39 2.76 7.71
N ALA A 50 5.18 1.70 7.93
CA ALA A 50 4.84 0.66 8.89
C ALA A 50 4.70 1.25 10.31
N TYR A 51 5.65 2.07 10.76
CA TYR A 51 5.57 2.72 12.07
C TYR A 51 4.33 3.61 12.21
N HIS A 52 4.01 4.39 11.17
CA HIS A 52 2.83 5.25 11.14
C HIS A 52 1.54 4.44 11.25
N LEU A 53 1.42 3.34 10.50
CA LEU A 53 0.27 2.44 10.57
C LEU A 53 0.11 1.80 11.96
N ILE A 54 1.20 1.28 12.51
CA ILE A 54 1.19 0.57 13.80
C ILE A 54 0.90 1.52 14.97
N SER A 55 1.36 2.76 14.88
CA SER A 55 1.14 3.79 15.91
C SER A 55 -0.26 4.43 15.80
N GLY A 56 -1.03 4.12 14.76
CA GLY A 56 -2.38 4.66 14.56
C GLY A 56 -3.39 4.06 15.53
N ASN A 57 -4.42 4.84 15.85
CA ASN A 57 -5.49 4.43 16.79
C ASN A 57 -6.31 3.22 16.33
N GLU A 58 -6.32 2.94 15.02
CA GLU A 58 -7.03 1.80 14.45
C GLU A 58 -6.28 0.48 14.68
N ASN A 59 -5.01 0.51 15.10
CA ASN A 59 -4.25 -0.70 15.35
C ASN A 59 -4.73 -1.42 16.61
N LYS A 60 -5.11 -2.69 16.45
CA LYS A 60 -5.58 -3.58 17.54
C LYS A 60 -4.60 -4.72 17.83
N TYR A 61 -3.46 -4.77 17.14
CA TYR A 61 -2.53 -5.89 17.15
C TYR A 61 -1.35 -5.63 18.10
N ASP A 62 -1.33 -6.33 19.24
CA ASP A 62 -0.31 -6.18 20.28
C ASP A 62 1.09 -6.59 19.79
N ASP A 63 1.20 -7.61 18.94
CA ASP A 63 2.46 -8.06 18.34
C ASP A 63 3.14 -6.94 17.54
N LEU A 64 2.35 -6.12 16.82
CA LEU A 64 2.85 -4.96 16.11
C LEU A 64 3.32 -3.86 17.06
N ILE A 65 2.58 -3.60 18.14
CA ILE A 65 2.96 -2.60 19.14
C ILE A 65 4.33 -2.95 19.76
N HIS A 66 4.58 -4.23 20.01
CA HIS A 66 5.87 -4.72 20.51
C HIS A 66 7.04 -4.52 19.53
N LEU A 67 6.78 -4.31 18.23
CA LEU A 67 7.81 -3.99 17.24
C LEU A 67 8.23 -2.51 17.26
N LEU A 68 7.41 -1.60 17.76
CA LEU A 68 7.65 -0.15 17.69
C LEU A 68 9.04 0.28 18.20
N PRO A 69 9.59 -0.23 19.31
CA PRO A 69 10.93 0.15 19.76
C PRO A 69 12.03 -0.27 18.79
N LYS A 70 11.90 -1.45 18.17
CA LYS A 70 12.88 -1.95 17.18
C LYS A 70 12.78 -1.17 15.87
N LEU A 71 11.55 -0.92 15.40
CA LEU A 71 11.27 -0.06 14.26
C LEU A 71 11.88 1.33 14.46
N HIS A 72 11.63 1.93 15.63
CA HIS A 72 12.14 3.27 15.95
C HIS A 72 13.66 3.34 15.81
N ASN A 73 14.40 2.41 16.41
CA ASN A 73 15.85 2.41 16.33
C ASN A 73 16.35 2.25 14.90
N LEU A 74 15.77 1.32 14.14
CA LEU A 74 16.15 1.08 12.75
C LEU A 74 15.89 2.31 11.85
N ILE A 75 14.74 2.96 12.03
CA ILE A 75 14.38 4.19 11.32
C ILE A 75 15.41 5.29 11.64
N VAL A 76 15.72 5.51 12.91
CA VAL A 76 16.67 6.56 13.33
C VAL A 76 18.07 6.31 12.78
N ASP A 77 18.54 5.06 12.82
CA ASP A 77 19.86 4.69 12.31
C ASP A 77 19.95 4.89 10.78
N LEU A 78 18.97 4.38 10.02
CA LEU A 78 18.92 4.56 8.57
C LEU A 78 18.75 6.02 8.17
N HIS A 79 17.89 6.77 8.88
CA HIS A 79 17.72 8.20 8.66
C HIS A 79 19.04 8.95 8.85
N LYS A 80 19.77 8.65 9.92
CA LYS A 80 21.08 9.26 10.18
C LYS A 80 22.08 8.92 9.09
N GLU A 81 22.08 7.70 8.57
CA GLU A 81 22.95 7.31 7.46
C GLU A 81 22.65 8.11 6.18
N ILE A 82 21.37 8.30 5.85
CA ILE A 82 20.93 8.96 4.62
C ILE A 82 21.04 10.49 4.75
N TYR A 83 20.36 11.05 5.74
CA TYR A 83 20.21 12.50 5.92
C TYR A 83 21.35 13.11 6.75
N GLY A 84 22.08 12.34 7.54
CA GLY A 84 23.19 12.86 8.38
C GLY A 84 22.72 13.67 9.59
N THR A 85 21.41 13.70 9.85
CA THR A 85 20.78 14.45 10.95
C THR A 85 20.07 13.51 11.91
N PHE A 86 19.66 14.06 13.05
CA PHE A 86 18.72 13.39 13.95
C PHE A 86 17.40 14.16 13.90
N ASN A 87 16.33 13.46 13.55
CA ASN A 87 14.98 13.96 13.53
C ASN A 87 14.09 13.04 14.37
N SER A 88 12.95 13.56 14.83
CA SER A 88 11.93 12.70 15.42
C SER A 88 11.20 11.91 14.32
N ILE A 89 10.65 10.74 14.65
CA ILE A 89 9.86 9.97 13.69
C ILE A 89 8.69 10.80 13.15
N LYS A 90 8.06 11.63 14.00
CA LYS A 90 7.00 12.55 13.55
C LYS A 90 7.48 13.46 12.42
N GLU A 91 8.63 14.11 12.56
CA GLU A 91 9.19 14.97 11.52
C GLU A 91 9.49 14.20 10.22
N MET A 92 9.95 12.95 10.32
CA MET A 92 10.20 12.09 9.16
C MET A 92 8.89 11.69 8.48
N THR A 93 7.86 11.30 9.25
CA THR A 93 6.53 10.97 8.73
C THR A 93 5.86 12.18 8.07
N ASP A 94 5.95 13.36 8.67
CA ASP A 94 5.42 14.59 8.09
C ASP A 94 6.16 14.93 6.77
N ALA A 95 7.49 14.76 6.73
CA ALA A 95 8.28 14.98 5.52
C ALA A 95 7.94 13.99 4.40
N TRP A 96 7.69 12.72 4.76
CA TRP A 96 7.19 11.71 3.83
C TRP A 96 5.79 12.09 3.30
N ALA A 97 4.88 12.53 4.17
CA ALA A 97 3.54 12.96 3.77
C ALA A 97 3.56 14.20 2.85
N PHE A 98 4.54 15.08 2.99
CA PHE A 98 4.72 16.23 2.09
C PHE A 98 5.03 15.83 0.64
N ARG A 99 5.47 14.60 0.39
CA ARG A 99 5.69 14.08 -0.97
C ARG A 99 4.42 13.92 -1.80
N LYS A 100 3.24 14.08 -1.18
CA LYS A 100 1.99 14.34 -1.89
C LYS A 100 2.08 15.55 -2.82
N TYR A 101 2.83 16.57 -2.43
CA TYR A 101 2.99 17.79 -3.20
C TYR A 101 4.20 17.67 -4.15
N ASP A 102 4.13 18.38 -5.27
CA ASP A 102 5.26 18.48 -6.20
C ASP A 102 6.41 19.27 -5.56
N GLY A 103 7.63 18.73 -5.61
CA GLY A 103 8.83 19.34 -5.04
C GLY A 103 9.12 20.74 -5.58
N ASP A 104 8.66 21.07 -6.80
CA ASP A 104 8.85 22.40 -7.38
C ASP A 104 8.15 23.52 -6.60
N ILE A 105 7.18 23.19 -5.72
CA ILE A 105 6.59 24.13 -4.78
C ILE A 105 7.64 24.79 -3.87
N LEU A 106 8.71 24.06 -3.52
CA LEU A 106 9.80 24.57 -2.70
C LEU A 106 10.68 25.59 -3.42
N ARG A 107 10.65 25.59 -4.75
CA ARG A 107 11.37 26.54 -5.61
C ARG A 107 10.52 27.75 -5.99
N GLY A 108 9.28 27.81 -5.49
CA GLY A 108 8.32 28.85 -5.87
C GLY A 108 7.75 28.67 -7.29
N TYR A 109 7.96 27.51 -7.91
CA TYR A 109 7.29 27.16 -9.15
C TYR A 109 5.98 26.46 -8.81
N THR A 110 4.86 27.08 -9.16
CA THR A 110 3.55 26.46 -9.06
C THR A 110 3.03 26.24 -10.48
N HIS A 111 2.61 25.01 -10.78
CA HIS A 111 1.71 24.80 -11.91
C HIS A 111 0.37 25.42 -11.50
N ILE A 112 0.14 26.65 -11.97
CA ILE A 112 -1.02 27.51 -11.65
C ILE A 112 -2.36 26.77 -11.89
N ASP A 113 -2.36 25.73 -12.72
CA ASP A 113 -3.54 24.93 -13.06
C ASP A 113 -3.96 23.89 -11.99
N LYS A 114 -3.15 23.65 -10.95
CA LYS A 114 -3.40 22.53 -10.01
C LYS A 114 -3.85 22.91 -8.59
N PHE A 115 -3.59 24.14 -8.14
CA PHE A 115 -3.93 24.57 -6.78
C PHE A 115 -4.73 25.86 -6.81
N ASP A 116 -5.85 25.90 -6.10
CA ASP A 116 -6.49 27.19 -5.82
C ASP A 116 -5.68 27.99 -4.78
N PHE A 117 -5.96 29.30 -4.68
CA PHE A 117 -5.23 30.18 -3.76
C PHE A 117 -5.34 29.76 -2.27
N ALA A 118 -6.47 29.18 -1.86
CA ALA A 118 -6.70 28.79 -0.47
C ALA A 118 -5.93 27.51 -0.13
N GLU A 119 -5.81 26.58 -1.07
CA GLU A 119 -5.01 25.37 -0.93
C GLU A 119 -3.52 25.72 -0.84
N MET A 120 -3.04 26.64 -1.69
CA MET A 120 -1.67 27.15 -1.61
C MET A 120 -1.35 27.79 -0.25
N GLU A 121 -2.28 28.57 0.31
CA GLU A 121 -2.10 29.19 1.63
C GLU A 121 -2.01 28.12 2.73
N LYS A 122 -2.86 27.09 2.68
CA LYS A 122 -2.82 25.96 3.62
C LYS A 122 -1.49 25.21 3.56
N VAL A 123 -1.01 24.88 2.35
CA VAL A 123 0.26 24.17 2.17
C VAL A 123 1.44 25.00 2.67
N THR A 124 1.44 26.31 2.35
CA THR A 124 2.48 27.24 2.82
C THR A 124 2.52 27.29 4.35
N ARG A 125 1.36 27.44 5.00
CA ARG A 125 1.24 27.46 6.45
C ARG A 125 1.71 26.14 7.08
N MET A 126 1.31 25.01 6.51
CA MET A 126 1.73 23.68 6.97
C MET A 126 3.25 23.51 6.92
N PHE A 127 3.91 24.02 5.87
CA PHE A 127 5.37 24.02 5.74
C PHE A 127 6.07 24.98 6.73
N GLU A 128 5.45 26.12 7.04
CA GLU A 128 5.95 27.06 8.05
C GLU A 128 5.83 26.51 9.47
N GLU A 129 4.76 25.78 9.76
CA GLU A 129 4.54 25.12 11.05
C GLU A 129 5.47 23.92 11.27
N ASN A 130 5.86 23.21 10.20
CA ASN A 130 6.71 22.01 10.26
C ASN A 130 8.05 22.22 9.54
N THR A 131 8.83 23.20 10.00
CA THR A 131 10.10 23.59 9.36
C THR A 131 11.11 22.44 9.22
N ALA A 132 11.22 21.55 10.21
CA ALA A 132 12.10 20.39 10.16
C ALA A 132 11.67 19.40 9.06
N ALA A 133 10.38 19.09 8.98
CA ALA A 133 9.82 18.22 7.95
C ALA A 133 9.98 18.83 6.54
N LYS A 134 9.73 20.14 6.41
CA LYS A 134 9.97 20.89 5.16
C LYS A 134 11.42 20.78 4.70
N ARG A 135 12.37 20.89 5.63
CA ARG A 135 13.80 20.74 5.33
C ARG A 135 14.12 19.33 4.82
N LEU A 136 13.63 18.29 5.49
CA LEU A 136 13.83 16.90 5.04
C LEU A 136 13.23 16.66 3.65
N TYR A 137 12.04 17.19 3.40
CA TYR A 137 11.39 17.13 2.09
C TYR A 137 12.21 17.85 1.00
N GLN A 138 12.81 19.00 1.33
CA GLN A 138 13.73 19.70 0.43
C GLN A 138 15.00 18.90 0.16
N GLU A 139 15.60 18.29 1.19
CA GLU A 139 16.78 17.45 1.09
C GLU A 139 16.50 16.22 0.21
N TYR A 140 15.36 15.55 0.39
CA TYR A 140 14.90 14.42 -0.45
C TYR A 140 14.88 14.76 -1.94
N HIS A 141 14.32 15.91 -2.32
CA HIS A 141 14.21 16.30 -3.73
C HIS A 141 15.52 16.80 -4.33
N PHE A 142 16.30 17.56 -3.56
CA PHE A 142 17.33 18.46 -4.11
C PHE A 142 18.74 18.30 -3.54
N ASP A 143 18.93 17.65 -2.39
CA ASP A 143 20.28 17.44 -1.85
C ASP A 143 20.93 16.22 -2.54
N THR A 144 22.00 16.47 -3.29
CA THR A 144 22.70 15.44 -4.06
C THR A 144 23.27 14.33 -3.18
N ARG A 145 23.83 14.66 -2.01
CA ARG A 145 24.41 13.67 -1.09
C ARG A 145 23.31 12.79 -0.52
N VAL A 146 22.19 13.38 -0.10
CA VAL A 146 21.03 12.63 0.43
C VAL A 146 20.51 11.67 -0.63
N LYS A 147 20.36 12.11 -1.88
CA LYS A 147 19.90 11.24 -2.99
C LYS A 147 20.88 10.10 -3.27
N GLU A 148 22.18 10.38 -3.29
CA GLU A 148 23.20 9.36 -3.47
C GLU A 148 23.16 8.31 -2.35
N GLU A 149 23.01 8.71 -1.08
CA GLU A 149 22.90 7.78 0.04
C GLU A 149 21.55 7.04 0.06
N TYR A 150 20.45 7.72 -0.29
CA TYR A 150 19.12 7.15 -0.43
C TYR A 150 19.13 6.01 -1.46
N ASP A 151 19.78 6.23 -2.61
CA ASP A 151 19.86 5.29 -3.73
C ASP A 151 20.86 4.15 -3.53
N ARG A 152 21.71 4.21 -2.49
CA ARG A 152 22.60 3.08 -2.17
C ARG A 152 21.78 1.86 -1.80
N LEU A 153 22.23 0.71 -2.31
CA LEU A 153 21.59 -0.56 -2.01
C LEU A 153 21.95 -1.04 -0.60
N CYS A 154 20.97 -1.60 0.09
CA CYS A 154 21.15 -2.39 1.30
C CYS A 154 20.52 -3.78 1.13
N ASP A 155 21.00 -4.74 1.91
CA ASP A 155 20.39 -6.05 2.04
C ASP A 155 19.39 -6.03 3.20
N VAL A 156 18.13 -6.34 2.91
CA VAL A 156 17.07 -6.52 3.91
C VAL A 156 16.85 -8.01 4.10
N ASP A 157 17.05 -8.50 5.33
CA ASP A 157 16.80 -9.89 5.67
C ASP A 157 15.28 -10.13 5.76
N ILE A 158 14.80 -11.15 5.05
CA ILE A 158 13.40 -11.59 5.06
C ILE A 158 13.22 -12.79 5.99
N GLU A 159 14.16 -13.74 5.99
CA GLU A 159 14.04 -14.98 6.78
C GLU A 159 14.19 -14.72 8.29
N LYS A 160 15.11 -13.83 8.66
CA LYS A 160 15.41 -13.42 10.04
C LYS A 160 15.22 -11.91 10.22
N GLY A 161 14.39 -11.33 9.37
CA GLY A 161 14.09 -9.92 9.31
C GLY A 161 13.35 -9.37 10.52
N LEU A 162 12.98 -8.09 10.39
CA LEU A 162 12.21 -7.37 11.39
C LEU A 162 10.79 -7.91 11.55
N PHE A 163 10.15 -8.25 10.41
CA PHE A 163 8.75 -8.65 10.36
C PHE A 163 8.63 -10.16 10.19
N THR A 164 7.79 -10.79 11.01
CA THR A 164 7.31 -12.15 10.78
C THR A 164 6.18 -12.15 9.75
N ALA A 165 5.82 -13.35 9.25
CA ALA A 165 4.64 -13.51 8.39
C ALA A 165 3.35 -13.01 9.07
N GLU A 166 3.22 -13.21 10.38
CA GLU A 166 2.10 -12.74 11.19
C GLU A 166 2.08 -11.21 11.28
N ASN A 167 3.24 -10.57 11.52
CA ASN A 167 3.31 -9.11 11.53
C ASN A 167 2.92 -8.52 10.17
N LEU A 168 3.39 -9.10 9.08
CA LEU A 168 3.03 -8.66 7.73
C LEU A 168 1.53 -8.83 7.47
N TYR A 169 0.94 -9.92 7.94
CA TYR A 169 -0.50 -10.16 7.84
C TYR A 169 -1.31 -9.08 8.58
N HIS A 170 -0.93 -8.74 9.81
CA HIS A 170 -1.60 -7.68 10.57
C HIS A 170 -1.40 -6.29 9.93
N ILE A 171 -0.22 -6.00 9.38
CA ILE A 171 0.01 -4.77 8.60
C ILE A 171 -0.89 -4.73 7.36
N GLN A 172 -1.06 -5.85 6.64
CA GLN A 172 -2.00 -5.94 5.52
C GLN A 172 -3.43 -5.61 5.97
N LYS A 173 -3.89 -6.12 7.12
CA LYS A 173 -5.20 -5.79 7.68
C LYS A 173 -5.37 -4.29 7.96
N LEU A 174 -4.35 -3.62 8.51
CA LEU A 174 -4.39 -2.16 8.71
C LEU A 174 -4.48 -1.39 7.38
N VAL A 175 -3.74 -1.83 6.36
CA VAL A 175 -3.79 -1.23 5.02
C VAL A 175 -5.17 -1.42 4.39
N LEU A 176 -5.73 -2.63 4.43
CA LEU A 176 -7.06 -2.94 3.91
C LEU A 176 -8.14 -2.12 4.64
N ASN A 177 -8.08 -2.05 5.96
CA ASN A 177 -9.02 -1.25 6.76
C ASN A 177 -8.99 0.23 6.35
N LYS A 178 -7.79 0.81 6.15
CA LYS A 178 -7.67 2.20 5.69
C LYS A 178 -8.27 2.42 4.30
N ILE A 179 -8.03 1.51 3.36
CA ILE A 179 -8.59 1.57 2.01
C ILE A 179 -10.13 1.50 2.09
N ALA A 180 -10.66 0.59 2.90
CA ALA A 180 -12.09 0.40 3.08
C ALA A 180 -12.76 1.63 3.72
N MET A 181 -12.16 2.22 4.74
CA MET A 181 -12.65 3.45 5.39
C MET A 181 -12.71 4.65 4.43
N LYS A 182 -11.90 4.65 3.37
CA LYS A 182 -11.93 5.66 2.31
C LYS A 182 -13.00 5.38 1.24
N GLY A 183 -13.67 4.24 1.30
CA GLY A 183 -14.65 3.83 0.29
C GLY A 183 -14.02 3.50 -1.06
N VAL A 184 -12.73 3.19 -1.08
CA VAL A 184 -11.98 2.83 -2.29
C VAL A 184 -12.07 1.31 -2.50
N ALA A 185 -12.38 0.87 -3.72
CA ALA A 185 -12.43 -0.55 -4.04
C ALA A 185 -11.06 -1.11 -4.46
N LEU A 186 -10.88 -2.42 -4.27
CA LEU A 186 -9.73 -3.16 -4.79
C LEU A 186 -10.13 -3.91 -6.06
N GLU A 187 -9.36 -3.74 -7.13
CA GLU A 187 -9.55 -4.51 -8.34
C GLU A 187 -8.82 -5.85 -8.24
N VAL A 188 -9.57 -6.94 -8.26
CA VAL A 188 -9.01 -8.28 -8.49
C VAL A 188 -8.71 -8.46 -9.97
N LEU A 189 -7.42 -8.61 -10.27
CA LEU A 189 -6.89 -8.89 -11.60
C LEU A 189 -6.34 -10.32 -11.61
N LEU A 190 -7.24 -11.31 -11.53
CA LEU A 190 -6.87 -12.70 -11.20
C LEU A 190 -5.79 -13.24 -12.14
N THR A 191 -5.98 -13.08 -13.45
CA THR A 191 -5.03 -13.61 -14.45
C THR A 191 -3.70 -12.87 -14.42
N SER A 192 -3.71 -11.54 -14.44
CA SER A 192 -2.47 -10.77 -14.51
C SER A 192 -1.65 -10.91 -13.23
N ASN A 193 -2.29 -10.83 -12.06
CA ASN A 193 -1.66 -11.13 -10.77
C ASN A 193 -1.02 -12.52 -10.78
N THR A 194 -1.73 -13.55 -11.27
CA THR A 194 -1.18 -14.90 -11.34
C THR A 194 0.05 -14.98 -12.26
N ALA A 195 0.10 -14.17 -13.33
CA ALA A 195 1.16 -14.20 -14.31
C ALA A 195 2.42 -13.39 -13.90
N ILE A 196 2.25 -12.26 -13.21
CA ILE A 196 3.34 -11.30 -12.95
C ILE A 196 3.80 -11.26 -11.49
N SER A 197 3.05 -11.88 -10.58
CA SER A 197 3.36 -11.91 -9.14
C SER A 197 4.07 -13.19 -8.73
N PHE A 198 4.15 -13.43 -7.42
CA PHE A 198 4.78 -14.59 -6.83
C PHE A 198 3.95 -15.86 -6.94
N TYR A 199 2.72 -15.82 -7.46
CA TYR A 199 1.85 -16.98 -7.62
C TYR A 199 2.41 -17.94 -8.68
N ARG A 200 2.27 -19.25 -8.44
CA ARG A 200 2.61 -20.30 -9.42
C ARG A 200 1.37 -20.81 -10.13
N GLU A 201 0.22 -20.74 -9.47
CA GLU A 201 -1.07 -21.18 -9.96
C GLU A 201 -2.18 -20.34 -9.34
N SER A 202 -3.34 -20.26 -10.01
CA SER A 202 -4.43 -19.36 -9.61
C SER A 202 -4.99 -19.65 -8.22
N LYS A 203 -4.98 -20.90 -7.74
CA LYS A 203 -5.50 -21.25 -6.40
C LYS A 203 -4.70 -20.63 -5.26
N GLU A 204 -3.49 -20.13 -5.52
CA GLU A 204 -2.68 -19.42 -4.54
C GLU A 204 -3.03 -17.93 -4.43
N HIS A 205 -3.87 -17.43 -5.35
CA HIS A 205 -4.25 -16.03 -5.39
C HIS A 205 -4.93 -15.59 -4.09
N HIS A 206 -4.75 -14.32 -3.74
CA HIS A 206 -5.27 -13.72 -2.50
C HIS A 206 -6.77 -13.42 -2.52
N LEU A 207 -7.51 -13.81 -3.56
CA LEU A 207 -8.90 -13.37 -3.75
C LEU A 207 -9.79 -13.89 -2.61
N GLU A 208 -9.60 -15.13 -2.19
CA GLU A 208 -10.37 -15.72 -1.08
C GLU A 208 -10.22 -14.93 0.23
N LYS A 209 -9.05 -14.34 0.46
CA LYS A 209 -8.81 -13.49 1.65
C LYS A 209 -9.55 -12.16 1.59
N TRP A 210 -9.76 -11.64 0.37
CA TRP A 210 -10.50 -10.40 0.15
C TRP A 210 -12.01 -10.60 0.11
N LEU A 211 -12.48 -11.81 -0.19
CA LEU A 211 -13.90 -12.20 -0.18
C LEU A 211 -14.42 -12.53 1.23
N GLY A 212 -13.66 -12.21 2.28
CA GLY A 212 -14.09 -12.40 3.67
C GLY A 212 -15.26 -11.47 4.04
N ASP A 213 -15.73 -11.60 5.28
CA ASP A 213 -16.82 -10.78 5.81
C ASP A 213 -16.47 -9.27 5.81
N ASP A 214 -17.50 -8.42 5.75
CA ASP A 214 -17.38 -6.96 5.77
C ASP A 214 -16.56 -6.46 6.99
N LEU A 215 -16.64 -7.20 8.09
CA LEU A 215 -15.83 -7.05 9.30
C LEU A 215 -15.25 -8.41 9.66
N ASP A 216 -13.93 -8.48 9.85
CA ASP A 216 -13.34 -9.69 10.43
C ASP A 216 -13.55 -9.79 11.95
N GLU A 217 -13.04 -10.87 12.55
CA GLU A 217 -13.14 -11.12 14.00
C GLU A 217 -12.52 -9.98 14.84
N ASP A 218 -11.56 -9.24 14.29
CA ASP A 218 -10.92 -8.09 14.92
C ASP A 218 -11.68 -6.77 14.64
N GLY A 219 -12.78 -6.80 13.90
CA GLY A 219 -13.56 -5.64 13.48
C GLY A 219 -12.80 -4.72 12.52
N MET A 220 -11.91 -5.27 11.70
CA MET A 220 -11.25 -4.58 10.59
C MET A 220 -12.08 -4.72 9.33
N LEU A 221 -12.24 -3.61 8.61
CA LEU A 221 -12.96 -3.59 7.33
C LEU A 221 -12.11 -4.17 6.20
N THR A 222 -12.78 -4.81 5.25
CA THR A 222 -12.17 -5.20 3.96
C THR A 222 -12.76 -4.33 2.85
N PRO A 223 -11.94 -3.79 1.91
CA PRO A 223 -12.46 -3.00 0.81
C PRO A 223 -13.44 -3.79 -0.07
N SER A 224 -14.38 -3.10 -0.71
CA SER A 224 -15.20 -3.72 -1.75
C SER A 224 -14.31 -4.22 -2.89
N ILE A 225 -14.61 -5.40 -3.40
CA ILE A 225 -13.83 -6.04 -4.46
C ILE A 225 -14.56 -5.91 -5.79
N VAL A 226 -13.83 -5.46 -6.81
CA VAL A 226 -14.31 -5.36 -8.19
C VAL A 226 -13.42 -6.17 -9.12
N VAL A 227 -13.95 -6.69 -10.22
CA VAL A 227 -13.17 -7.50 -11.17
C VAL A 227 -12.64 -6.63 -12.29
N GLY A 228 -11.36 -6.78 -12.62
CA GLY A 228 -10.72 -6.12 -13.76
C GLY A 228 -9.97 -7.12 -14.65
N SER A 229 -9.81 -6.76 -15.93
CA SER A 229 -9.08 -7.59 -16.91
C SER A 229 -7.62 -7.17 -17.11
N ASP A 230 -7.20 -6.06 -16.51
CA ASP A 230 -5.88 -5.46 -16.67
C ASP A 230 -5.58 -5.18 -18.16
N ASP A 231 -4.62 -5.89 -18.76
CA ASP A 231 -4.29 -5.85 -20.19
C ASP A 231 -4.80 -7.08 -20.97
N PRO A 232 -6.04 -7.05 -21.53
CA PRO A 232 -6.60 -8.11 -22.37
C PRO A 232 -5.68 -8.64 -23.47
N GLY A 233 -4.90 -7.75 -24.09
CA GLY A 233 -3.99 -8.08 -25.19
C GLY A 233 -2.77 -8.90 -24.77
N ILE A 234 -2.27 -8.67 -23.55
CA ILE A 234 -1.10 -9.39 -23.00
C ILE A 234 -1.55 -10.72 -22.40
N PHE A 235 -2.64 -10.71 -21.62
CA PHE A 235 -3.09 -11.87 -20.85
C PHE A 235 -4.12 -12.76 -21.59
N MET A 236 -4.43 -12.43 -22.85
CA MET A 236 -5.43 -13.10 -23.69
C MET A 236 -6.73 -13.36 -22.92
N THR A 237 -7.24 -12.30 -22.30
CA THR A 237 -8.42 -12.35 -21.43
C THR A 237 -9.39 -11.22 -21.78
N ASN A 238 -10.54 -11.22 -21.13
CA ASN A 238 -11.50 -10.11 -21.08
C ASN A 238 -12.33 -10.25 -19.80
N ILE A 239 -13.17 -9.27 -19.51
CA ILE A 239 -13.95 -9.26 -18.26
C ILE A 239 -14.79 -10.54 -18.07
N TYR A 240 -15.40 -11.07 -19.13
CA TYR A 240 -16.18 -12.31 -19.06
C TYR A 240 -15.30 -13.52 -18.72
N ILE A 241 -14.11 -13.61 -19.32
CA ILE A 241 -13.13 -14.67 -19.03
C ILE A 241 -12.62 -14.56 -17.59
N GLU A 242 -12.40 -13.35 -17.06
CA GLU A 242 -11.99 -13.18 -15.66
C GLU A 242 -13.07 -13.70 -14.70
N TYR A 243 -14.36 -13.38 -14.90
CA TYR A 243 -15.44 -13.95 -14.08
C TYR A 243 -15.50 -15.48 -14.19
N ALA A 244 -15.34 -16.06 -15.39
CA ALA A 244 -15.30 -17.51 -15.57
C ALA A 244 -14.11 -18.16 -14.85
N ARG A 245 -12.94 -17.50 -14.84
CA ARG A 245 -11.74 -17.94 -14.12
C ARG A 245 -11.94 -17.82 -12.61
N ILE A 246 -12.57 -16.76 -12.12
CA ILE A 246 -12.94 -16.60 -10.71
C ILE A 246 -13.91 -17.71 -10.29
N ALA A 247 -14.93 -18.02 -11.10
CA ALA A 247 -15.86 -19.12 -10.82
C ALA A 247 -15.14 -20.47 -10.68
N THR A 248 -14.12 -20.71 -11.51
CA THR A 248 -13.27 -21.90 -11.47
C THR A 248 -12.35 -21.89 -10.25
N TYR A 249 -11.76 -20.73 -9.93
CA TYR A 249 -10.92 -20.52 -8.75
C TYR A 249 -11.68 -20.86 -7.47
N LEU A 250 -12.92 -20.33 -7.32
CA LEU A 250 -13.76 -20.61 -6.15
C LEU A 250 -14.15 -22.10 -6.07
N GLU A 251 -14.36 -22.76 -7.20
CA GLU A 251 -14.62 -24.20 -7.23
C GLU A 251 -13.44 -25.02 -6.69
N GLN A 252 -12.23 -24.65 -7.11
CA GLN A 252 -10.99 -25.27 -6.63
C GLN A 252 -10.74 -25.02 -5.14
N LYS A 253 -11.27 -23.92 -4.59
CA LYS A 253 -11.29 -23.61 -3.16
C LYS A 253 -12.38 -24.37 -2.37
N GLY A 254 -13.27 -25.07 -3.06
CA GLY A 254 -14.29 -25.91 -2.44
C GLY A 254 -15.63 -25.22 -2.23
N TYR A 255 -15.83 -24.00 -2.75
CA TYR A 255 -17.11 -23.30 -2.65
C TYR A 255 -18.21 -24.01 -3.45
N GLY A 256 -19.38 -24.17 -2.83
CA GLY A 256 -20.55 -24.76 -3.46
C GLY A 256 -21.08 -23.92 -4.62
N TYR A 257 -21.88 -24.52 -5.52
CA TYR A 257 -22.44 -23.79 -6.66
C TYR A 257 -23.22 -22.52 -6.24
N THR A 258 -24.11 -22.64 -5.26
CA THR A 258 -24.92 -21.50 -4.78
C THR A 258 -24.07 -20.38 -4.20
N GLU A 259 -23.05 -20.71 -3.39
CA GLU A 259 -22.14 -19.73 -2.79
C GLU A 259 -21.32 -19.01 -3.88
N ARG A 260 -20.81 -19.76 -4.86
CA ARG A 260 -20.08 -19.17 -6.00
C ARG A 260 -20.95 -18.19 -6.78
N MET A 261 -22.20 -18.55 -7.06
CA MET A 261 -23.11 -17.67 -7.78
C MET A 261 -23.38 -16.38 -6.99
N HIS A 262 -23.57 -16.48 -5.67
CA HIS A 262 -23.76 -15.31 -4.82
C HIS A 262 -22.54 -14.37 -4.84
N ILE A 263 -21.34 -14.92 -4.64
CA ILE A 263 -20.08 -14.15 -4.71
C ILE A 263 -19.93 -13.46 -6.07
N LEU A 264 -20.20 -14.17 -7.17
CA LEU A 264 -20.09 -13.60 -8.52
C LEU A 264 -21.11 -12.48 -8.74
N GLU A 265 -22.35 -12.63 -8.27
CA GLU A 265 -23.37 -11.59 -8.33
C GLU A 265 -22.94 -10.34 -7.54
N ASP A 266 -22.37 -10.51 -6.35
CA ASP A 266 -21.91 -9.38 -5.54
C ASP A 266 -20.70 -8.68 -6.16
N LEU A 267 -19.76 -9.42 -6.74
CA LEU A 267 -18.66 -8.86 -7.54
C LEU A 267 -19.16 -8.06 -8.75
N ILE A 268 -20.26 -8.48 -9.39
CA ILE A 268 -20.89 -7.73 -10.49
C ILE A 268 -21.53 -6.45 -9.96
N LYS A 269 -22.32 -6.52 -8.89
CA LYS A 269 -22.95 -5.34 -8.26
C LYS A 269 -21.92 -4.31 -7.81
N ASN A 270 -20.82 -4.76 -7.21
CA ASN A 270 -19.70 -3.88 -6.86
C ASN A 270 -19.14 -3.20 -8.10
N GLY A 271 -18.89 -3.94 -9.19
CA GLY A 271 -18.45 -3.35 -10.45
C GLY A 271 -19.40 -2.30 -11.02
N GLU A 272 -20.72 -2.49 -10.87
CA GLU A 272 -21.73 -1.51 -11.28
C GLU A 272 -21.74 -0.25 -10.41
N TYR A 273 -21.49 -0.40 -9.10
CA TYR A 273 -21.40 0.71 -8.15
C TYR A 273 -20.13 1.56 -8.40
N PHE A 274 -18.99 0.91 -8.60
CA PHE A 274 -17.68 1.54 -8.80
C PHE A 274 -17.34 1.86 -10.27
N LYS A 275 -18.35 1.86 -11.15
CA LYS A 275 -18.16 2.29 -12.54
C LYS A 275 -17.69 3.74 -12.57
N PHE A 276 -16.71 4.05 -13.41
CA PHE A 276 -16.35 5.45 -13.63
C PHE A 276 -17.56 6.16 -14.27
N GLY A 277 -17.96 7.28 -13.69
CA GLY A 277 -18.96 8.14 -14.30
C GLY A 277 -18.47 8.59 -15.68
N GLY A 278 -19.27 8.33 -16.71
CA GLY A 278 -19.09 8.92 -18.04
C GLY A 278 -19.74 10.29 -18.13
#